data_AF-A0A2H4ZGR4-F1
#
_entry.id   AF-A0A2H4ZGR4-F1
#
_cell.length_a   1.000
_cell.length_b   1.000
_cell.length_c   1.000
_cell.angle_alpha   90.00
_cell.angle_beta   90.00
_cell.angle_gamma   90.00
#
_symmetry.space_group_name_H-M   'P 1'
#
loop_
_entity.id
_entity.type
_entity.pdbx_description
1 polymer ?
#
loop_
_entity_poly.entity_id
_entity_poly.type
_entity_poly.pdbx_seq_one_letter_code
_entity_poly.pdbx_strand_id
1 'polypeptide(L)'
;MKTWVNSDDICEDTRNIIKSLSTPEFGEFGDVRESIISLKECIDEEEYDFYVFSDAAFTLLKTLLKIRIKLRKADPGHHSIPALTLAVDDIRKQLKLNERYVHELIQVDSFSSRARVFFWFACSAAAMLLLFAIFYI
;
A
#
# COMPACT_ATOMS: atom_id res chain seq x y z
N MET A 1 9.75 3.68 19.82
CA MET A 1 10.42 3.54 18.51
C MET A 1 9.31 3.54 17.47
N LYS A 2 9.33 4.41 16.46
CA LYS A 2 8.29 4.41 15.42
C LYS A 2 8.56 3.20 14.51
N THR A 3 7.60 2.28 14.39
CA THR A 3 7.67 1.18 13.43
C THR A 3 7.16 1.70 12.10
N TRP A 4 8.05 1.78 11.12
CA TRP A 4 7.71 2.17 9.76
C TRP A 4 6.97 1.02 9.07
N VAL A 5 6.08 1.36 8.14
CA VAL A 5 5.40 0.35 7.32
C VAL A 5 6.42 -0.26 6.37
N ASN A 6 6.52 -1.59 6.37
CA ASN A 6 7.36 -2.34 5.46
C ASN A 6 6.51 -2.87 4.28
N SER A 7 6.94 -2.62 3.05
CA SER A 7 6.30 -3.16 1.85
C SER A 7 6.32 -4.68 1.83
N ASP A 8 7.36 -5.32 2.36
CA ASP A 8 7.45 -6.79 2.40
C ASP A 8 6.33 -7.41 3.24
N ASP A 9 5.96 -6.74 4.35
CA ASP A 9 4.86 -7.18 5.21
C ASP A 9 3.52 -7.03 4.49
N ILE A 10 3.34 -5.95 3.71
CA ILE A 10 2.14 -5.76 2.86
C ILE A 10 2.05 -6.88 1.82
N CYS A 11 3.16 -7.19 1.14
CA CYS A 11 3.23 -8.25 0.13
C CYS A 11 2.94 -9.62 0.74
N GLU A 12 3.55 -9.97 1.88
CA GLU A 12 3.35 -11.25 2.54
C GLU A 12 1.92 -11.43 3.06
N ASP A 13 1.37 -10.43 3.75
CA ASP A 13 -0.04 -10.47 4.18
C ASP A 13 -0.97 -10.59 2.96
N THR A 14 -0.67 -9.90 1.86
CA THR A 14 -1.46 -9.98 0.62
C THR A 14 -1.38 -11.37 -0.01
N ARG A 15 -0.20 -12.04 -0.03
CA ARG A 15 -0.07 -13.43 -0.48
C ARG A 15 -0.97 -14.36 0.34
N ASN A 16 -1.03 -14.17 1.65
CA ASN A 16 -1.87 -14.97 2.53
C ASN A 16 -3.36 -14.78 2.21
N ILE A 17 -3.80 -13.54 1.93
CA ILE A 17 -5.17 -13.25 1.48
C ILE A 17 -5.44 -13.93 0.13
N ILE A 18 -4.53 -13.79 -0.84
CA ILE A 18 -4.64 -14.43 -2.16
C ILE A 18 -4.77 -15.95 -2.03
N LYS A 19 -3.98 -16.57 -1.16
CA LYS A 19 -4.05 -18.02 -0.90
C LYS A 19 -5.42 -18.42 -0.34
N SER A 20 -5.97 -17.65 0.59
CA SER A 20 -7.33 -17.88 1.12
C SER A 20 -8.41 -17.73 0.05
N LEU A 21 -8.25 -16.73 -0.83
CA LEU A 21 -9.17 -16.45 -1.93
C LEU A 21 -9.03 -17.40 -3.12
N SER A 22 -7.95 -18.19 -3.17
CA SER A 22 -7.73 -19.20 -4.22
C SER A 22 -8.33 -20.56 -3.87
N THR A 23 -9.06 -20.65 -2.75
CA THR A 23 -9.74 -21.89 -2.35
C THR A 23 -10.95 -22.19 -3.25
N PRO A 24 -11.38 -23.46 -3.36
CA PRO A 24 -12.50 -23.86 -4.22
C PRO A 24 -13.80 -23.08 -3.97
N GLU A 25 -14.04 -22.66 -2.71
CA GLU A 25 -15.19 -21.84 -2.32
C GLU A 25 -15.29 -20.53 -3.10
N PHE A 26 -14.16 -19.91 -3.42
CA PHE A 26 -14.12 -18.69 -4.23
C PHE A 26 -13.92 -18.97 -5.73
N GLY A 27 -13.51 -20.19 -6.08
CA GLY A 27 -13.35 -20.64 -7.46
C GLY A 27 -14.65 -20.65 -8.26
N GLU A 28 -15.80 -20.69 -7.59
CA GLU A 28 -17.13 -20.54 -8.19
C GLU A 28 -17.37 -19.13 -8.77
N PHE A 29 -16.60 -18.14 -8.32
CA PHE A 29 -16.70 -16.76 -8.80
C PHE A 29 -15.59 -16.45 -9.81
N GLY A 30 -15.83 -16.78 -11.08
CA GLY A 30 -14.85 -16.60 -12.17
C GLY A 30 -14.20 -15.21 -12.23
N ASP A 31 -14.98 -14.14 -12.00
CA ASP A 31 -14.51 -12.74 -11.97
C ASP A 31 -13.40 -12.50 -10.92
N VAL A 32 -13.38 -13.26 -9.81
CA VAL A 32 -12.40 -13.10 -8.72
C VAL A 32 -11.02 -13.57 -9.17
N ARG A 33 -10.95 -14.64 -9.97
CA ARG A 33 -9.70 -15.28 -10.37
C ARG A 33 -8.79 -14.32 -11.13
N GLU A 34 -9.33 -13.57 -12.07
CA GLU A 34 -8.57 -12.59 -12.86
C GLU A 34 -8.01 -11.47 -11.97
N SER A 35 -8.83 -10.95 -11.05
CA SER A 35 -8.40 -9.93 -10.10
C SER A 35 -7.32 -10.44 -9.13
N ILE A 36 -7.40 -11.72 -8.72
CA ILE A 36 -6.35 -12.36 -7.91
C ILE A 36 -5.03 -12.46 -8.68
N ILE A 37 -5.07 -12.87 -9.95
CA ILE A 37 -3.86 -13.01 -10.77
C ILE A 37 -3.16 -11.66 -10.90
N SER A 38 -3.91 -10.60 -11.24
CA SER A 38 -3.36 -9.25 -11.34
C SER A 38 -2.74 -8.76 -10.02
N LEU A 39 -3.41 -8.99 -8.90
CA LEU A 39 -2.86 -8.61 -7.59
C LEU A 39 -1.61 -9.43 -7.22
N LYS A 40 -1.58 -10.71 -7.61
CA LYS A 40 -0.43 -11.58 -7.39
C LYS A 40 0.79 -11.12 -8.19
N GLU A 41 0.59 -10.82 -9.48
CA GLU A 41 1.68 -10.34 -10.34
C GLU A 41 2.31 -9.08 -9.75
N CYS A 42 1.50 -8.13 -9.27
CA CYS A 42 1.99 -6.90 -8.65
C CYS A 42 2.87 -7.12 -7.42
N ILE A 43 2.52 -8.05 -6.52
CA ILE A 43 3.30 -8.30 -5.28
C ILE A 43 4.50 -9.22 -5.49
N ASP A 44 4.61 -9.84 -6.67
CA ASP A 44 5.73 -10.69 -7.08
C ASP A 44 6.76 -9.90 -7.93
N GLU A 45 6.50 -8.62 -8.24
CA GLU A 45 7.47 -7.72 -8.89
C GLU A 45 8.70 -7.48 -8.01
N GLU A 46 9.85 -7.25 -8.66
CA GLU A 46 11.13 -7.02 -7.97
C GLU A 46 11.14 -5.71 -7.17
N GLU A 47 10.47 -4.67 -7.68
CA GLU A 47 10.29 -3.39 -7.02
C GLU A 47 8.81 -3.17 -6.70
N TYR A 48 8.51 -2.85 -5.44
CA TYR A 48 7.15 -2.62 -5.00
C TYR A 48 6.61 -1.27 -5.51
N ASP A 49 5.66 -1.31 -6.44
CA ASP A 49 4.90 -0.15 -6.88
C ASP A 49 3.58 -0.01 -6.10
N PHE A 50 3.54 0.98 -5.21
CA PHE A 50 2.36 1.27 -4.39
C PHE A 50 1.12 1.64 -5.21
N TYR A 51 1.29 2.27 -6.37
CA TYR A 51 0.18 2.71 -7.22
C TYR A 51 -0.44 1.52 -7.94
N VAL A 52 0.40 0.69 -8.56
CA VAL A 52 -0.03 -0.56 -9.23
C VAL A 52 -0.70 -1.49 -8.22
N PHE A 53 -0.13 -1.63 -7.02
CA PHE A 53 -0.73 -2.40 -5.94
C PHE A 53 -2.12 -1.90 -5.59
N SER A 54 -2.26 -0.58 -5.38
CA SER A 54 -3.54 0.02 -5.04
C SER A 54 -4.59 -0.23 -6.11
N ASP A 55 -4.26 -0.09 -7.40
CA ASP A 55 -5.20 -0.32 -8.49
C ASP A 55 -5.68 -1.78 -8.55
N ALA A 56 -4.74 -2.74 -8.49
CA ALA A 56 -5.06 -4.16 -8.48
C ALA A 56 -5.90 -4.56 -7.24
N ALA A 57 -5.54 -4.07 -6.06
CA ALA A 57 -6.25 -4.35 -4.83
C ALA A 57 -7.66 -3.72 -4.81
N PHE A 58 -7.84 -2.51 -5.36
CA PHE A 58 -9.15 -1.90 -5.53
C PHE A 58 -10.03 -2.68 -6.52
N THR A 59 -9.44 -3.18 -7.61
CA THR A 59 -10.14 -4.02 -8.59
C THR A 59 -10.67 -5.29 -7.92
N LEU A 60 -9.83 -6.00 -7.17
CA LEU A 60 -10.26 -7.17 -6.39
C LEU A 60 -11.34 -6.82 -5.37
N LEU A 61 -11.17 -5.74 -4.61
CA LEU A 61 -12.15 -5.28 -3.62
C LEU A 61 -13.52 -5.02 -4.25
N LYS A 62 -13.55 -4.35 -5.41
CA LYS A 62 -14.78 -4.06 -6.15
C LYS A 62 -15.47 -5.34 -6.60
N THR A 63 -14.70 -6.31 -7.11
CA THR A 63 -15.21 -7.62 -7.52
C THR A 63 -15.84 -8.37 -6.36
N LEU A 64 -15.13 -8.48 -5.23
CA LEU A 64 -15.63 -9.15 -4.01
C LEU A 64 -16.91 -8.48 -3.48
N LEU A 65 -16.97 -7.14 -3.46
CA LEU A 65 -18.15 -6.40 -3.05
C LEU A 65 -19.36 -6.67 -3.96
N LYS A 66 -19.15 -6.67 -5.29
CA LYS A 66 -20.20 -6.95 -6.27
C LYS A 66 -20.77 -8.36 -6.09
N ILE A 67 -19.90 -9.36 -5.90
CA ILE A 67 -20.31 -10.75 -5.64
C ILE A 67 -21.10 -10.82 -4.34
N ARG A 68 -20.56 -10.28 -3.25
CA ARG A 68 -21.23 -10.30 -1.93
C ARG A 68 -22.62 -9.66 -1.98
N ILE A 69 -22.78 -8.53 -2.70
CA ILE A 69 -24.08 -7.86 -2.86
C ILE A 69 -25.04 -8.73 -3.67
N LYS A 70 -24.59 -9.30 -4.81
CA LYS A 70 -25.42 -10.19 -5.62
C LYS A 70 -25.85 -11.42 -4.82
N LEU A 71 -24.91 -12.03 -4.10
CA LEU A 71 -25.15 -13.22 -3.29
C LEU A 71 -26.15 -12.92 -2.17
N ARG A 72 -25.96 -11.85 -1.39
CA ARG A 72 -26.93 -11.43 -0.35
C ARG A 72 -28.34 -11.18 -0.88
N LYS A 73 -28.48 -10.74 -2.13
CA LYS A 73 -29.79 -10.53 -2.75
C LYS A 73 -30.46 -11.85 -3.18
N ALA A 74 -29.67 -12.80 -3.67
CA ALA A 74 -30.16 -14.08 -4.16
C ALA A 74 -30.38 -15.09 -3.03
N ASP A 75 -29.42 -15.19 -2.12
CA ASP A 75 -29.45 -16.06 -0.95
C ASP A 75 -28.73 -15.37 0.23
N PRO A 76 -29.46 -14.67 1.12
CA PRO A 76 -28.90 -14.03 2.30
C PRO A 76 -28.24 -14.99 3.30
N GLY A 77 -28.61 -16.27 3.28
CA GLY A 77 -28.10 -17.31 4.18
C GLY A 77 -26.87 -18.04 3.64
N HIS A 78 -26.36 -17.66 2.47
CA HIS A 78 -25.28 -18.36 1.81
C HIS A 78 -24.01 -18.41 2.68
N HIS A 79 -23.47 -19.63 2.86
CA HIS A 79 -22.34 -19.93 3.72
C HIS A 79 -21.05 -19.14 3.39
N SER A 80 -20.87 -18.71 2.15
CA SER A 80 -19.72 -17.92 1.71
C SER A 80 -19.80 -16.42 2.04
N ILE A 81 -20.95 -15.90 2.50
CA ILE A 81 -21.10 -14.46 2.82
C ILE A 81 -20.14 -14.00 3.95
N PRO A 82 -19.97 -14.75 5.05
CA PRO A 82 -18.95 -14.45 6.06
C PRO A 82 -17.54 -14.43 5.47
N ALA A 83 -17.16 -15.43 4.68
CA ALA A 83 -15.83 -15.52 4.08
C ALA A 83 -15.55 -14.35 3.11
N LEU A 84 -16.52 -14.00 2.26
CA LEU A 84 -16.47 -12.80 1.41
C LEU A 84 -16.36 -11.50 2.22
N THR A 85 -16.98 -11.46 3.40
CA THR A 85 -16.91 -10.27 4.26
C THR A 85 -15.52 -10.11 4.88
N LEU A 86 -14.94 -11.19 5.37
CA LEU A 86 -13.57 -11.19 5.89
C LEU A 86 -12.56 -10.78 4.81
N ALA A 87 -12.63 -11.40 3.62
CA ALA A 87 -11.73 -11.05 2.52
C ALA A 87 -11.83 -9.58 2.11
N VAL A 88 -13.04 -9.02 2.06
CA VAL A 88 -13.26 -7.59 1.81
C VAL A 88 -12.56 -6.71 2.85
N ASP A 89 -12.64 -7.09 4.12
CA ASP A 89 -12.04 -6.32 5.21
C ASP A 89 -10.52 -6.45 5.25
N ASP A 90 -9.98 -7.64 4.91
CA ASP A 90 -8.54 -7.86 4.78
C ASP A 90 -7.93 -7.05 3.63
N ILE A 91 -8.56 -7.04 2.45
CA ILE A 91 -8.10 -6.21 1.33
C ILE A 91 -8.14 -4.71 1.68
N ARG A 92 -9.18 -4.25 2.38
CA ARG A 92 -9.25 -2.85 2.87
C ARG A 92 -8.13 -2.53 3.84
N LYS A 93 -7.76 -3.48 4.71
CA LYS A 93 -6.64 -3.32 5.64
C LYS A 93 -5.33 -3.14 4.89
N GLN A 94 -5.09 -3.93 3.85
CA GLN A 94 -3.89 -3.81 3.01
C GLN A 94 -3.85 -2.49 2.24
N LEU A 95 -4.98 -2.04 1.67
CA LEU A 95 -5.07 -0.71 1.04
C LEU A 95 -4.74 0.44 2.02
N LYS A 96 -5.22 0.37 3.27
CA LYS A 96 -4.89 1.35 4.32
C LYS A 96 -3.44 1.27 4.79
N LEU A 97 -2.82 0.09 4.74
CA LEU A 97 -1.39 -0.07 5.02
C LEU A 97 -0.57 0.57 3.90
N ASN A 98 -0.94 0.32 2.64
CA ASN A 98 -0.29 0.95 1.49
C ASN A 98 -0.40 2.48 1.51
N GLU A 99 -1.58 3.02 1.82
CA GLU A 99 -1.75 4.48 1.98
C GLU A 99 -0.81 5.07 3.04
N ARG A 100 -0.67 4.38 4.18
CA ARG A 100 0.28 4.78 5.22
C ARG A 100 1.72 4.69 4.76
N TYR A 101 2.08 3.62 4.06
CA TYR A 101 3.41 3.44 3.46
C TYR A 101 3.78 4.62 2.56
N VAL A 102 2.88 5.01 1.65
CA VAL A 102 3.08 6.17 0.75
C VAL A 102 3.24 7.47 1.54
N HIS A 103 2.40 7.71 2.54
CA HIS A 103 2.54 8.89 3.39
C HIS A 103 3.87 8.93 4.13
N GLU A 104 4.38 7.78 4.57
CA GLU A 104 5.68 7.68 5.22
C GLU A 104 6.83 7.94 4.25
N LEU A 105 6.76 7.44 3.01
CA LEU A 105 7.74 7.78 1.97
C LEU A 105 7.77 9.29 1.68
N ILE A 106 6.61 9.93 1.53
CA ILE A 106 6.51 11.38 1.32
C ILE A 106 7.10 12.14 2.51
N GLN A 107 6.84 11.68 3.74
CA GLN A 107 7.44 12.29 4.93
C GLN A 107 8.97 12.20 4.87
N VAL A 108 9.53 11.02 4.62
CA VAL A 108 10.98 10.80 4.53
C VAL A 108 11.61 11.69 3.45
N ASP A 109 11.00 11.78 2.27
CA ASP A 109 11.48 12.65 1.20
C ASP A 109 11.45 14.13 1.62
N SER A 110 10.35 14.57 2.23
CA SER A 110 10.21 15.95 2.71
C SER A 110 11.24 16.32 3.79
N PHE A 111 11.58 15.39 4.68
CA PHE A 111 12.63 15.57 5.68
C PHE A 111 14.02 15.63 5.02
N SER A 112 14.28 14.79 4.03
CA SER A 112 15.55 14.80 3.27
C SER A 112 15.77 16.14 2.55
N SER A 113 14.69 16.70 1.99
CA SER A 113 14.70 17.98 1.28
C SER A 113 14.97 19.12 2.26
N ARG A 114 14.28 19.15 3.41
CA ARG A 114 14.52 20.15 4.46
C ARG A 114 15.95 20.10 5.00
N ALA A 115 16.49 18.90 5.25
CA ALA A 115 17.86 18.74 5.72
C ALA A 115 18.89 19.32 4.72
N ARG A 116 18.71 19.06 3.42
CA ARG A 116 19.53 19.68 2.36
C ARG A 116 19.44 21.20 2.38
N VAL A 117 18.24 21.76 2.48
CA VAL A 117 18.04 23.21 2.53
C VAL A 117 18.74 23.82 3.75
N PHE A 118 18.58 23.25 4.94
CA PHE A 118 19.27 23.72 6.16
C PHE A 118 20.79 23.64 6.04
N PHE A 119 21.32 22.57 5.42
CA PHE A 119 22.75 22.43 5.17
C PHE A 119 23.30 23.55 4.28
N TRP A 120 22.61 23.88 3.18
CA TRP A 120 23.02 24.98 2.30
C TRP A 120 22.96 26.34 2.99
N PHE A 121 21.93 26.61 3.79
CA PHE A 121 21.83 27.83 4.59
C PHE A 121 22.98 27.93 5.61
N ALA A 122 23.30 26.84 6.31
CA ALA A 122 24.42 26.81 7.26
C ALA A 122 25.77 27.07 6.59
N CYS A 123 26.03 26.44 5.43
CA CYS A 123 27.24 26.69 4.64
C CYS A 123 27.33 28.14 4.14
N SER A 124 26.22 28.72 3.68
CA SER A 124 26.16 30.13 3.25
C SER A 124 26.45 31.10 4.41
N ALA A 125 25.84 30.86 5.57
CA ALA A 125 26.10 31.65 6.77
C ALA A 125 27.57 31.56 7.22
N ALA A 126 28.16 30.35 7.21
CA ALA A 126 29.56 30.15 7.54
C ALA A 126 30.50 30.87 6.56
N ALA A 127 30.21 30.83 5.25
CA ALA A 127 30.98 31.53 4.23
C ALA A 127 30.91 33.06 4.41
N MET A 128 29.73 33.61 4.73
CA MET A 128 29.59 35.05 5.02
C MET A 128 30.39 35.47 6.26
N LEU A 129 30.38 34.67 7.33
CA LEU A 129 31.17 34.94 8.53
C LEU A 129 32.68 34.91 8.25
N LEU A 130 33.14 33.95 7.43
CA LEU A 130 34.55 33.89 7.00
C LEU A 130 34.95 35.10 6.16
N LEU A 131 34.11 35.52 5.20
CA LEU A 131 34.36 36.72 4.41
C LEU A 131 34.38 37.97 5.29
N PHE A 132 33.43 38.11 6.21
CA PHE A 132 33.39 39.22 7.15
C PHE A 132 34.67 39.26 8.00
N ALA A 133 35.14 38.13 8.51
CA ALA A 133 36.39 38.04 9.27
C ALA A 133 37.63 38.41 8.44
N ILE A 134 37.66 38.09 7.14
CA ILE A 134 38.76 38.45 6.23
C ILE A 134 38.77 39.95 5.91
N PHE A 135 37.60 40.58 5.76
CA PHE A 135 37.51 42.02 5.44
C PHE A 135 37.64 42.95 6.66
N TYR A 136 37.50 42.42 7.88
CA TYR A 136 37.62 43.19 9.14
C TYR A 136 38.95 42.98 9.88
N ILE A 137 39.89 42.22 9.29
CA ILE A 137 41.31 42.15 9.64
C ILE A 137 42.09 43.08 8.71
#